data_AF-A0A8T5PJ85-F1
#
_entry.id   AF-A0A8T5PJ85-F1
#
_cell.length_a   1.000
_cell.length_b   1.000
_cell.length_c   1.000
_cell.angle_alpha   90.00
_cell.angle_beta   90.00
_cell.angle_gamma   90.00
#
_symmetry.space_group_name_H-M   'P 1'
#
loop_
_entity.id
_entity.type
_entity.pdbx_description
1 polymer ?
#
loop_
_entity_poly.entity_id
_entity_poly.type
_entity_poly.pdbx_seq_one_letter_code
_entity_poly.pdbx_strand_id
1 'polypeptide(L)'
;MRWFLLFLFIPIVAAWGFDTHIWICEKIYNGNKDLQAIIKNKTLFLEGCNAPDNIVNDQKYHNCYYAAQCKKIDTNKKAPGTLHYFDDISLCFNNSYFSCPTLEKFNQTIKKDDYSIGMAIHYYSDAFVPLHQVTGEDYFSCHKPFEDKIDKMLNKKDWVVEQKCSFSFPCKKAGTTIRKCNDSYTDNIYFSYDDLVKVLIETDKEVSRKLNINSGNYDYLFKKTGFFYQILEKIQNIIFRLKQDFLSRNSFS
;
A
#
# COMPACT_ATOMS: atom_id res chain seq x y z
N MET A 1 -10.28 18.73 -47.60
CA MET A 1 -10.32 17.70 -46.53
C MET A 1 -10.04 18.37 -45.19
N ARG A 2 -10.86 18.18 -44.15
CA ARG A 2 -10.53 18.58 -42.77
C ARG A 2 -10.22 17.32 -41.98
N TRP A 3 -8.96 17.14 -41.59
CA TRP A 3 -8.56 16.09 -40.65
C TRP A 3 -8.86 16.58 -39.23
N PHE A 4 -9.87 15.98 -38.59
CA PHE A 4 -10.04 16.15 -37.15
C PHE A 4 -9.04 15.26 -36.42
N LEU A 5 -7.96 15.86 -35.91
CA LEU A 5 -7.10 15.23 -34.91
C LEU A 5 -7.88 15.12 -33.60
N LEU A 6 -8.62 14.02 -33.44
CA LEU A 6 -9.15 13.58 -32.17
C LEU A 6 -7.96 13.21 -31.26
N PHE A 7 -7.49 14.20 -30.50
CA PHE A 7 -6.66 13.94 -29.33
C PHE A 7 -7.47 13.09 -28.35
N LEU A 8 -7.21 11.77 -28.39
CA LEU A 8 -7.61 10.85 -27.34
C LEU A 8 -6.81 11.24 -26.08
N PHE A 9 -7.40 12.11 -25.27
CA PHE A 9 -7.00 12.30 -23.88
C PHE A 9 -7.26 10.99 -23.14
N ILE A 10 -6.27 10.09 -23.17
CA ILE A 10 -6.23 8.92 -22.28
C ILE A 10 -6.25 9.49 -20.86
N PRO A 11 -7.23 9.14 -20.02
CA PRO A 11 -7.25 9.65 -18.65
C PRO A 11 -5.99 9.19 -17.93
N ILE A 12 -5.25 10.14 -17.36
CA ILE A 12 -4.11 9.86 -16.49
C ILE A 12 -4.69 9.39 -15.16
N VAL A 13 -4.91 8.08 -15.08
CA VAL A 13 -5.12 7.34 -13.83
C VAL A 13 -3.84 7.50 -13.00
N ALA A 14 -3.95 7.81 -11.71
CA ALA A 14 -2.84 7.84 -10.76
C ALA A 14 -2.73 6.51 -9.99
N ALA A 15 -1.66 6.30 -9.23
CA ALA A 15 -1.69 5.45 -8.03
C ALA A 15 -2.32 6.20 -6.85
N TRP A 16 -2.08 5.73 -5.61
CA TRP A 16 -2.72 6.27 -4.42
C TRP A 16 -2.58 7.80 -4.34
N GLY A 17 -3.55 8.41 -3.66
CA GLY A 17 -3.43 9.78 -3.17
C GLY A 17 -2.05 10.04 -2.54
N PHE A 18 -1.40 11.11 -2.98
CA PHE A 18 0.02 11.37 -2.73
C PHE A 18 0.38 11.47 -1.25
N ASP A 19 -0.59 11.79 -0.38
CA ASP A 19 -0.38 11.82 1.05
C ASP A 19 -0.30 10.39 1.64
N THR A 20 -0.99 9.40 1.04
CA THR A 20 -0.99 8.01 1.53
C THR A 20 0.36 7.33 1.31
N HIS A 21 1.00 7.50 0.14
CA HIS A 21 2.34 6.96 -0.10
C HIS A 21 3.39 7.58 0.85
N ILE A 22 3.34 8.89 1.06
CA ILE A 22 4.18 9.59 2.04
C ILE A 22 3.92 9.07 3.46
N TRP A 23 2.65 8.88 3.84
CA TRP A 23 2.28 8.34 5.15
C TRP A 23 2.84 6.93 5.37
N ILE A 24 2.75 6.06 4.36
CA ILE A 24 3.32 4.69 4.41
C ILE A 24 4.83 4.77 4.59
N CYS A 25 5.53 5.51 3.73
CA CYS A 25 6.98 5.69 3.83
C CYS A 25 7.43 6.29 5.17
N GLU A 26 6.74 7.33 5.65
CA GLU A 26 7.01 7.93 6.95
C GLU A 26 6.84 6.92 8.08
N LYS A 27 5.76 6.13 8.08
CA LYS A 27 5.48 5.20 9.16
C LYS A 27 6.48 4.03 9.12
N ILE A 28 6.80 3.51 7.94
CA ILE A 28 7.86 2.49 7.75
C ILE A 28 9.19 3.01 8.28
N TYR A 29 9.64 4.19 7.82
CA TYR A 29 10.87 4.84 8.30
C TYR A 29 10.88 5.01 9.83
N ASN A 30 9.81 5.55 10.42
CA ASN A 30 9.76 5.78 11.87
C ASN A 30 9.73 4.48 12.70
N GLY A 31 9.15 3.39 12.18
CA GLY A 31 9.07 2.09 12.87
C GLY A 31 10.27 1.16 12.67
N ASN A 32 11.04 1.32 11.59
CA ASN A 32 12.19 0.48 11.27
C ASN A 32 13.52 1.21 11.51
N LYS A 33 14.25 0.79 12.57
CA LYS A 33 15.54 1.39 12.97
C LYS A 33 16.71 1.04 12.03
N ASP A 34 16.71 -0.15 11.46
CA ASP A 34 17.76 -0.55 10.54
C ASP A 34 17.63 0.22 9.22
N LEU A 35 16.39 0.50 8.80
CA LEU A 35 16.12 1.40 7.67
C LEU A 35 16.57 2.84 7.97
N GLN A 36 16.32 3.37 9.17
CA GLN A 36 16.85 4.69 9.59
C GLN A 36 18.39 4.75 9.55
N ALA A 37 19.09 3.62 9.80
CA ALA A 37 20.54 3.54 9.71
C ALA A 37 21.07 3.46 8.25
N ILE A 38 20.23 3.07 7.29
CA ILE A 38 20.56 3.05 5.86
C ILE A 38 20.22 4.38 5.18
N ILE A 39 19.03 4.94 5.45
CA ILE A 39 18.50 6.16 4.82
C ILE A 39 19.23 7.39 5.35
N LYS A 40 20.08 8.00 4.53
CA LYS A 40 20.93 9.14 4.93
C LYS A 40 20.20 10.48 4.81
N ASN A 41 19.34 10.61 3.81
CA ASN A 41 18.53 11.80 3.54
C ASN A 41 17.04 11.40 3.53
N LYS A 42 16.35 11.66 4.64
CA LYS A 42 14.90 11.40 4.77
C LYS A 42 14.09 12.14 3.69
N THR A 43 14.49 13.35 3.29
CA THR A 43 13.78 14.14 2.27
C THR A 43 13.84 13.44 0.92
N LEU A 44 15.03 13.02 0.48
CA LEU A 44 15.23 12.30 -0.78
C LEU A 44 14.52 10.93 -0.79
N PHE A 45 14.46 10.26 0.36
CA PHE A 45 13.65 9.05 0.53
C PHE A 45 12.15 9.33 0.32
N LEU A 46 11.59 10.38 0.94
CA LEU A 46 10.18 10.74 0.77
C LEU A 46 9.86 11.27 -0.64
N GLU A 47 10.78 11.98 -1.29
CA GLU A 47 10.66 12.36 -2.71
C GLU A 47 10.53 11.11 -3.60
N GLY A 48 11.32 10.07 -3.33
CA GLY A 48 11.21 8.77 -4.00
C GLY A 48 9.84 8.12 -3.85
N CYS A 49 9.18 8.28 -2.69
CA CYS A 49 7.87 7.67 -2.41
C CYS A 49 6.72 8.21 -3.27
N ASN A 50 6.85 9.41 -3.86
CA ASN A 50 5.85 9.97 -4.78
C ASN A 50 6.36 10.10 -6.22
N ALA A 51 7.60 9.68 -6.49
CA ALA A 51 8.24 9.80 -7.78
C ALA A 51 7.61 8.96 -8.91
N PRO A 52 7.12 7.71 -8.69
CA PRO A 52 6.51 6.94 -9.78
C PRO A 52 5.29 7.64 -10.40
N ASP A 53 4.42 8.24 -9.59
CA ASP A 53 3.35 9.13 -10.06
C ASP A 53 3.89 10.43 -10.68
N ASN A 54 4.58 11.25 -9.88
CA ASN A 54 4.75 12.67 -10.18
C ASN A 54 5.92 12.96 -11.13
N ILE A 55 6.93 12.09 -11.17
CA ILE A 55 8.19 12.31 -11.90
C ILE A 55 8.30 11.31 -13.06
N VAL A 56 8.09 10.02 -12.80
CA VAL A 56 8.19 8.96 -13.81
C VAL A 56 6.89 8.83 -14.63
N ASN A 57 5.74 9.17 -14.04
CA ASN A 57 4.40 9.00 -14.62
C ASN A 57 4.13 7.54 -15.04
N ASP A 58 4.53 6.58 -14.20
CA ASP A 58 4.67 5.16 -14.53
C ASP A 58 3.35 4.34 -14.46
N GLN A 59 2.21 5.03 -14.61
CA GLN A 59 0.83 4.59 -14.34
C GLN A 59 0.41 3.24 -14.94
N LYS A 60 1.07 2.83 -16.03
CA LYS A 60 0.91 1.52 -16.65
C LYS A 60 1.28 0.35 -15.71
N TYR A 61 2.21 0.57 -14.77
CA TYR A 61 2.80 -0.50 -13.97
C TYR A 61 2.24 -0.62 -12.56
N HIS A 62 1.52 0.38 -12.02
CA HIS A 62 0.99 0.39 -10.64
C HIS A 62 -0.09 -0.69 -10.35
N ASN A 63 -0.33 -1.66 -11.24
CA ASN A 63 -1.48 -2.58 -11.16
C ASN A 63 -1.06 -4.04 -10.93
N CYS A 64 -1.94 -4.83 -10.29
CA CYS A 64 -1.78 -6.26 -10.03
C CYS A 64 -3.04 -7.08 -10.37
N TYR A 65 -3.05 -7.58 -11.59
CA TYR A 65 -4.18 -8.27 -12.19
C TYR A 65 -4.15 -9.78 -11.91
N TYR A 66 -5.27 -10.33 -11.45
CA TYR A 66 -5.52 -11.77 -11.53
C TYR A 66 -6.42 -12.10 -12.73
N ALA A 67 -5.92 -12.86 -13.70
CA ALA A 67 -6.54 -12.97 -15.03
C ALA A 67 -7.07 -14.37 -15.38
N ALA A 68 -8.06 -14.84 -14.62
CA ALA A 68 -8.84 -16.04 -14.89
C ALA A 68 -10.34 -15.77 -14.67
N GLN A 69 -11.21 -16.48 -15.40
CA GLN A 69 -12.66 -16.38 -15.25
C GLN A 69 -13.14 -17.04 -13.95
N CYS A 70 -13.06 -16.30 -12.84
CA CYS A 70 -13.72 -16.65 -11.59
C CYS A 70 -15.24 -16.77 -11.78
N LYS A 71 -15.89 -17.49 -10.84
CA LYS A 71 -17.32 -17.29 -10.55
C LYS A 71 -17.54 -15.90 -9.97
N LYS A 72 -18.79 -15.48 -9.76
CA LYS A 72 -19.12 -14.22 -9.07
C LYS A 72 -18.35 -14.10 -7.75
N ILE A 73 -17.42 -13.15 -7.68
CA ILE A 73 -16.58 -12.87 -6.50
C ILE A 73 -17.43 -12.17 -5.43
N ASP A 74 -17.26 -12.59 -4.17
CA ASP A 74 -17.81 -11.87 -3.01
C ASP A 74 -16.86 -10.75 -2.57
N THR A 75 -17.24 -9.53 -2.94
CA THR A 75 -16.55 -8.26 -2.64
C THR A 75 -16.44 -7.95 -1.13
N ASN A 76 -17.24 -8.61 -0.30
CA ASN A 76 -17.26 -8.41 1.15
C ASN A 76 -16.09 -9.11 1.85
N LYS A 77 -15.59 -10.22 1.30
CA LYS A 77 -14.49 -11.02 1.87
C LYS A 77 -13.14 -10.46 1.44
N LYS A 78 -12.25 -10.19 2.41
CA LYS A 78 -11.05 -9.39 2.18
C LYS A 78 -9.83 -9.94 2.91
N ALA A 79 -8.70 -9.97 2.21
CA ALA A 79 -7.39 -10.37 2.73
C ALA A 79 -6.34 -9.24 2.56
N PRO A 80 -6.47 -8.11 3.28
CA PRO A 80 -5.52 -7.01 3.21
C PRO A 80 -4.16 -7.40 3.78
N GLY A 81 -3.08 -6.88 3.18
CA GLY A 81 -1.73 -7.41 3.38
C GLY A 81 -1.45 -8.70 2.59
N THR A 82 -2.30 -9.07 1.64
CA THR A 82 -2.02 -10.13 0.64
C THR A 82 -2.20 -9.60 -0.79
N LEU A 83 -1.58 -10.28 -1.76
CA LEU A 83 -1.60 -9.90 -3.19
C LEU A 83 -2.96 -10.07 -3.88
N HIS A 84 -3.99 -10.49 -3.15
CA HIS A 84 -5.39 -10.49 -3.58
C HIS A 84 -6.22 -9.87 -2.45
N TYR A 85 -6.57 -8.60 -2.60
CA TYR A 85 -7.34 -7.87 -1.59
C TYR A 85 -8.71 -8.51 -1.35
N PHE A 86 -9.34 -9.04 -2.40
CA PHE A 86 -10.58 -9.81 -2.31
C PHE A 86 -10.27 -11.30 -2.10
N ASP A 87 -10.63 -11.82 -0.94
CA ASP A 87 -10.21 -13.14 -0.45
C ASP A 87 -10.73 -14.29 -1.35
N ASP A 88 -11.95 -14.17 -1.88
CA ASP A 88 -12.54 -15.17 -2.80
C ASP A 88 -11.77 -15.34 -4.13
N ILE A 89 -10.86 -14.41 -4.49
CA ILE A 89 -9.97 -14.57 -5.64
C ILE A 89 -8.95 -15.69 -5.38
N SER A 90 -8.56 -15.93 -4.12
CA SER A 90 -7.65 -17.02 -3.72
C SER A 90 -8.14 -18.39 -4.19
N LEU A 91 -9.46 -18.61 -4.16
CA LEU A 91 -10.12 -19.86 -4.58
C LEU A 91 -10.03 -20.10 -6.09
N CYS A 92 -9.81 -19.05 -6.88
CA CYS A 92 -9.52 -19.15 -8.30
C CYS A 92 -8.01 -19.21 -8.61
N PHE A 93 -7.14 -18.96 -7.62
CA PHE A 93 -5.79 -18.45 -7.87
C PHE A 93 -4.83 -19.50 -8.42
N ASN A 94 -4.28 -19.22 -9.59
CA ASN A 94 -3.26 -20.01 -10.26
C ASN A 94 -2.17 -19.06 -10.76
N ASN A 95 -0.92 -19.29 -10.33
CA ASN A 95 0.26 -18.48 -10.65
C ASN A 95 0.42 -18.18 -12.16
N SER A 96 -0.02 -19.07 -13.05
CA SER A 96 0.00 -18.83 -14.49
C SER A 96 -0.78 -17.58 -14.90
N TYR A 97 -1.89 -17.26 -14.22
CA TYR A 97 -2.82 -16.18 -14.56
C TYR A 97 -2.60 -14.87 -13.79
N PHE A 98 -1.81 -14.88 -12.71
CA PHE A 98 -1.43 -13.66 -12.00
C PHE A 98 -0.45 -12.82 -12.83
N SER A 99 -0.57 -11.49 -12.79
CA SER A 99 0.28 -10.55 -13.51
C SER A 99 0.37 -9.23 -12.75
N CYS A 100 1.50 -8.98 -12.10
CA CYS A 100 1.66 -7.89 -11.13
C CYS A 100 2.86 -7.00 -11.47
N PRO A 101 2.77 -6.20 -12.56
CA PRO A 101 3.82 -5.28 -13.00
C PRO A 101 4.42 -4.38 -11.92
N THR A 102 3.65 -3.97 -10.90
CA THR A 102 4.20 -3.11 -9.85
C THR A 102 5.21 -3.87 -8.97
N LEU A 103 4.99 -5.18 -8.72
CA LEU A 103 6.01 -6.01 -8.07
C LEU A 103 7.23 -6.23 -8.98
N GLU A 104 7.07 -6.26 -10.30
CA GLU A 104 8.21 -6.29 -11.22
C GLU A 104 9.03 -4.99 -11.11
N LYS A 105 8.36 -3.83 -11.04
CA LYS A 105 9.01 -2.53 -10.80
C LYS A 105 9.63 -2.42 -9.41
N PHE A 106 8.98 -2.91 -8.36
CA PHE A 106 9.58 -3.03 -7.02
C PHE A 106 10.91 -3.80 -7.06
N ASN A 107 10.91 -4.97 -7.68
CA ASN A 107 12.09 -5.84 -7.79
C ASN A 107 13.24 -5.20 -8.62
N GLN A 108 12.92 -4.37 -9.61
CA GLN A 108 13.91 -3.64 -10.42
C GLN A 108 14.43 -2.36 -9.74
N THR A 109 13.58 -1.75 -8.92
CA THR A 109 13.81 -0.45 -8.28
C THR A 109 14.64 -0.59 -7.00
N ILE A 110 14.33 -1.56 -6.13
CA ILE A 110 14.91 -1.61 -4.78
C ILE A 110 16.44 -1.80 -4.76
N LYS A 111 17.12 -0.77 -4.27
CA LYS A 111 18.59 -0.63 -4.19
C LYS A 111 18.97 -0.01 -2.84
N LYS A 112 20.26 0.10 -2.53
CA LYS A 112 20.75 0.69 -1.26
C LYS A 112 21.04 2.19 -1.38
N ASP A 113 20.06 2.93 -1.88
CA ASP A 113 20.06 4.40 -1.96
C ASP A 113 18.68 4.97 -1.61
N ASP A 114 18.67 6.14 -0.98
CA ASP A 114 17.49 6.70 -0.29
C ASP A 114 16.26 6.81 -1.21
N TYR A 115 16.46 7.38 -2.41
CA TYR A 115 15.41 7.61 -3.41
C TYR A 115 14.82 6.30 -3.95
N SER A 116 15.68 5.33 -4.32
CA SER A 116 15.23 4.05 -4.86
C SER A 116 14.52 3.18 -3.82
N ILE A 117 14.82 3.32 -2.52
CA ILE A 117 14.04 2.63 -1.47
C ILE A 117 12.65 3.25 -1.33
N GLY A 118 12.53 4.58 -1.39
CA GLY A 118 11.24 5.27 -1.39
C GLY A 118 10.36 4.87 -2.58
N MET A 119 10.93 4.90 -3.80
CA MET A 119 10.24 4.43 -5.01
C MET A 119 9.84 2.95 -4.92
N ALA A 120 10.65 2.10 -4.28
CA ALA A 120 10.31 0.70 -4.10
C ALA A 120 9.11 0.54 -3.14
N ILE A 121 9.05 1.27 -2.03
CA ILE A 121 7.91 1.24 -1.10
C ILE A 121 6.61 1.59 -1.83
N HIS A 122 6.61 2.62 -2.67
CA HIS A 122 5.48 3.02 -3.51
C HIS A 122 4.94 1.82 -4.33
N TYR A 123 5.76 1.30 -5.24
CA TYR A 123 5.39 0.18 -6.11
C TYR A 123 4.92 -1.04 -5.30
N TYR A 124 5.56 -1.37 -4.17
CA TYR A 124 5.10 -2.50 -3.38
C TYR A 124 3.73 -2.24 -2.74
N SER A 125 3.47 -1.04 -2.21
CA SER A 125 2.18 -0.68 -1.62
C SER A 125 1.02 -0.64 -2.62
N ASP A 126 1.27 -0.35 -3.91
CA ASP A 126 0.28 -0.43 -4.99
C ASP A 126 -0.30 -1.84 -5.18
N ALA A 127 0.52 -2.88 -4.94
CA ALA A 127 0.11 -4.27 -5.18
C ALA A 127 -1.10 -4.70 -4.32
N PHE A 128 -1.46 -3.92 -3.30
CA PHE A 128 -2.50 -4.21 -2.33
C PHE A 128 -3.72 -3.27 -2.40
N VAL A 129 -3.76 -2.30 -3.34
CA VAL A 129 -4.95 -1.44 -3.50
C VAL A 129 -6.09 -2.25 -4.11
N PRO A 130 -7.32 -2.18 -3.57
CA PRO A 130 -8.47 -2.88 -4.17
C PRO A 130 -8.73 -2.46 -5.62
N LEU A 131 -8.46 -1.19 -5.94
CA LEU A 131 -8.64 -0.61 -7.27
C LEU A 131 -7.60 -1.08 -8.28
N HIS A 132 -6.34 -1.17 -7.87
CA HIS A 132 -5.22 -1.55 -8.74
C HIS A 132 -5.25 -3.07 -9.08
N GLN A 133 -6.23 -3.81 -8.54
CA GLN A 133 -6.48 -5.22 -8.81
C GLN A 133 -7.75 -5.50 -9.66
N VAL A 134 -8.58 -4.48 -9.91
CA VAL A 134 -9.76 -4.56 -10.81
C VAL A 134 -9.43 -3.95 -12.18
N THR A 135 -10.40 -3.92 -13.11
CA THR A 135 -10.22 -3.27 -14.40
C THR A 135 -11.54 -2.75 -14.98
N GLY A 136 -11.51 -1.54 -15.54
CA GLY A 136 -12.70 -0.92 -16.15
C GLY A 136 -13.63 -0.21 -15.20
N GLU A 137 -13.17 0.02 -13.97
CA GLU A 137 -13.53 1.18 -13.16
C GLU A 137 -13.49 2.50 -13.95
N ASP A 138 -14.34 3.45 -13.56
CA ASP A 138 -14.21 4.83 -14.01
C ASP A 138 -13.31 5.61 -13.03
N TYR A 139 -12.32 6.31 -13.58
CA TYR A 139 -11.31 6.98 -12.76
C TYR A 139 -11.89 8.11 -11.90
N PHE A 140 -12.83 8.89 -12.45
CA PHE A 140 -13.32 10.12 -11.82
C PHE A 140 -14.47 9.89 -10.82
N SER A 141 -15.22 8.80 -10.94
CA SER A 141 -16.36 8.47 -10.06
C SER A 141 -16.10 7.30 -9.10
N CYS A 142 -15.12 6.44 -9.38
CA CYS A 142 -14.71 5.33 -8.50
C CYS A 142 -13.28 5.51 -7.98
N HIS A 143 -12.27 5.51 -8.86
CA HIS A 143 -10.87 5.33 -8.47
C HIS A 143 -10.35 6.49 -7.62
N LYS A 144 -10.26 7.70 -8.20
CA LYS A 144 -9.79 8.89 -7.49
C LYS A 144 -10.66 9.22 -6.25
N PRO A 145 -12.00 9.15 -6.28
CA PRO A 145 -12.82 9.39 -5.09
C PRO A 145 -12.58 8.45 -3.90
N PHE A 146 -12.09 7.22 -4.11
CA PHE A 146 -11.68 6.32 -3.03
C PHE A 146 -10.35 6.76 -2.39
N GLU A 147 -9.36 7.07 -3.21
CA GLU A 147 -8.03 7.52 -2.75
C GLU A 147 -8.12 8.89 -2.06
N ASP A 148 -8.85 9.83 -2.68
CA ASP A 148 -9.21 11.12 -2.09
C ASP A 148 -9.95 11.01 -0.76
N LYS A 149 -10.61 9.88 -0.47
CA LYS A 149 -11.23 9.62 0.84
C LYS A 149 -10.23 9.06 1.85
N ILE A 150 -9.27 8.23 1.43
CA ILE A 150 -8.22 7.69 2.32
C ILE A 150 -7.29 8.80 2.79
N ASP A 151 -6.80 9.67 1.89
CA ASP A 151 -5.91 10.80 2.22
C ASP A 151 -6.51 11.67 3.35
N LYS A 152 -7.81 11.99 3.25
CA LYS A 152 -8.57 12.79 4.23
C LYS A 152 -8.76 12.10 5.60
N MET A 153 -8.30 10.85 5.74
CA MET A 153 -8.43 10.02 6.94
C MET A 153 -7.08 9.55 7.52
N LEU A 154 -5.95 9.73 6.82
CA LEU A 154 -4.60 9.29 7.25
C LEU A 154 -4.17 9.77 8.66
N ASN A 155 -4.62 10.97 9.07
CA ASN A 155 -4.33 11.55 10.38
C ASN A 155 -5.34 11.12 11.48
N LYS A 156 -6.22 10.17 11.17
CA LYS A 156 -7.20 9.57 12.09
C LYS A 156 -6.92 8.08 12.23
N LYS A 157 -7.28 7.50 13.38
CA LYS A 157 -7.50 6.07 13.54
C LYS A 157 -9.01 5.77 13.42
N ASP A 158 -9.40 4.51 13.52
CA ASP A 158 -10.81 4.09 13.66
C ASP A 158 -11.72 4.53 12.50
N TRP A 159 -11.33 4.23 11.26
CA TRP A 159 -12.14 4.56 10.07
C TRP A 159 -12.24 3.43 9.06
N VAL A 160 -13.31 3.50 8.28
CA VAL A 160 -13.55 2.72 7.06
C VAL A 160 -13.95 3.72 5.97
N VAL A 161 -13.25 3.69 4.84
CA VAL A 161 -13.64 4.36 3.60
C VAL A 161 -14.57 3.44 2.82
N GLU A 162 -15.65 3.99 2.28
CA GLU A 162 -16.58 3.32 1.36
C GLU A 162 -16.63 4.09 0.04
N GLN A 163 -16.49 3.39 -1.08
CA GLN A 163 -16.69 3.94 -2.42
C GLN A 163 -17.48 2.95 -3.28
N LYS A 164 -18.60 3.43 -3.83
CA LYS A 164 -19.36 2.67 -4.83
C LYS A 164 -18.65 2.74 -6.16
N CYS A 165 -18.43 1.59 -6.77
CA CYS A 165 -17.67 1.41 -8.00
C CYS A 165 -18.43 0.49 -8.96
N SER A 166 -18.40 0.82 -10.25
CA SER A 166 -18.71 -0.12 -11.33
C SER A 166 -17.40 -0.55 -11.96
N PHE A 167 -17.07 -1.84 -11.94
CA PHE A 167 -15.79 -2.39 -12.37
C PHE A 167 -15.94 -3.82 -12.92
N SER A 168 -14.87 -4.39 -13.46
CA SER A 168 -14.77 -5.81 -13.83
C SER A 168 -13.49 -6.42 -13.26
N PHE A 169 -13.41 -7.75 -13.22
CA PHE A 169 -12.14 -8.45 -13.06
C PHE A 169 -11.55 -8.82 -14.44
N PRO A 170 -10.26 -9.17 -14.55
CA PRO A 170 -9.68 -9.71 -15.79
C PRO A 170 -10.00 -11.21 -15.99
N CYS A 171 -10.39 -11.62 -17.20
CA CYS A 171 -10.77 -13.02 -17.46
C CYS A 171 -9.65 -13.93 -17.98
N LYS A 172 -8.63 -13.37 -18.64
CA LYS A 172 -7.59 -14.15 -19.33
C LYS A 172 -6.30 -13.36 -19.53
N LYS A 173 -5.19 -13.96 -19.09
CA LYS A 173 -3.82 -13.49 -19.41
C LYS A 173 -3.48 -13.75 -20.88
N ALA A 174 -3.02 -12.72 -21.59
CA ALA A 174 -2.56 -12.81 -22.98
C ALA A 174 -1.36 -11.87 -23.20
N GLY A 175 -0.19 -12.28 -22.70
CA GLY A 175 1.00 -11.42 -22.67
C GLY A 175 0.75 -10.15 -21.85
N THR A 176 1.19 -9.01 -22.38
CA THR A 176 1.01 -7.67 -21.79
C THR A 176 -0.40 -7.09 -21.95
N THR A 177 -1.34 -7.82 -22.55
CA THR A 177 -2.71 -7.34 -22.81
C THR A 177 -3.70 -7.91 -21.79
N ILE A 178 -4.24 -7.06 -20.92
CA ILE A 178 -5.30 -7.41 -19.98
C ILE A 178 -6.64 -7.47 -20.73
N ARG A 179 -7.33 -8.62 -20.69
CA ARG A 179 -8.72 -8.74 -21.16
C ARG A 179 -9.69 -8.74 -19.98
N LYS A 180 -10.61 -7.77 -19.96
CA LYS A 180 -11.72 -7.69 -19.00
C LYS A 180 -12.62 -8.92 -19.10
N CYS A 181 -13.25 -9.33 -17.99
CA CYS A 181 -14.42 -10.20 -18.00
C CYS A 181 -15.56 -9.56 -18.80
N ASN A 182 -16.48 -10.39 -19.31
CA ASN A 182 -17.78 -9.91 -19.78
C ASN A 182 -18.65 -9.44 -18.61
N ASP A 183 -18.44 -10.04 -17.43
CA ASP A 183 -19.16 -9.72 -16.20
C ASP A 183 -18.62 -8.42 -15.59
N SER A 184 -19.54 -7.49 -15.34
CA SER A 184 -19.31 -6.27 -14.55
C SER A 184 -19.99 -6.37 -13.18
N TYR A 185 -19.40 -5.67 -12.22
CA TYR A 185 -19.78 -5.62 -10.82
C TYR A 185 -20.06 -4.17 -10.49
N THR A 186 -21.20 -3.88 -9.85
CA THR A 186 -21.51 -2.56 -9.30
C THR A 186 -21.69 -2.72 -7.80
N ASP A 187 -20.66 -2.37 -7.04
CA ASP A 187 -20.54 -2.74 -5.63
C ASP A 187 -19.76 -1.69 -4.82
N ASN A 188 -19.78 -1.82 -3.50
CA ASN A 188 -19.07 -0.94 -2.60
C ASN A 188 -17.69 -1.53 -2.26
N ILE A 189 -16.63 -0.87 -2.71
CA ILE A 189 -15.27 -1.13 -2.25
C ILE A 189 -15.11 -0.44 -0.90
N TYR A 190 -14.75 -1.20 0.14
CA TYR A 190 -14.41 -0.66 1.46
C TYR A 190 -12.98 -1.02 1.85
N PHE A 191 -12.29 -0.05 2.46
CA PHE A 191 -10.91 -0.16 2.95
C PHE A 191 -10.79 0.58 4.30
N SER A 192 -10.13 -0.01 5.29
CA SER A 192 -10.06 0.53 6.65
C SER A 192 -8.66 0.94 7.10
N TYR A 193 -8.59 1.65 8.23
CA TYR A 193 -7.31 1.97 8.88
C TYR A 193 -6.48 0.71 9.18
N ASP A 194 -7.11 -0.36 9.66
CA ASP A 194 -6.42 -1.62 9.96
C ASP A 194 -5.92 -2.31 8.68
N ASP A 195 -6.55 -2.05 7.53
CA ASP A 195 -6.11 -2.57 6.23
C ASP A 195 -4.88 -1.81 5.72
N LEU A 196 -4.87 -0.47 5.87
CA LEU A 196 -3.67 0.35 5.61
C LEU A 196 -2.47 -0.09 6.46
N VAL A 197 -2.69 -0.39 7.74
CA VAL A 197 -1.64 -0.87 8.65
C VAL A 197 -1.13 -2.27 8.26
N LYS A 198 -2.00 -3.18 7.80
CA LYS A 198 -1.57 -4.49 7.27
C LYS A 198 -0.71 -4.35 6.01
N VAL A 199 -1.13 -3.49 5.06
CA VAL A 199 -0.37 -3.21 3.83
C VAL A 199 1.01 -2.65 4.17
N LEU A 200 1.07 -1.66 5.07
CA LEU A 200 2.34 -1.10 5.55
C LEU A 200 3.27 -2.17 6.13
N ILE A 201 2.74 -3.08 6.95
CA ILE A 201 3.53 -4.12 7.61
C ILE A 201 4.07 -5.13 6.60
N GLU A 202 3.30 -5.49 5.57
CA GLU A 202 3.79 -6.37 4.50
C GLU A 202 4.86 -5.67 3.64
N THR A 203 4.68 -4.37 3.36
CA THR A 203 5.68 -3.56 2.65
C THR A 203 7.01 -3.50 3.41
N ASP A 204 6.99 -3.26 4.73
CA ASP A 204 8.22 -3.27 5.53
C ASP A 204 8.90 -4.65 5.56
N LYS A 205 8.14 -5.76 5.65
CA LYS A 205 8.72 -7.12 5.58
C LYS A 205 9.50 -7.34 4.30
N GLU A 206 8.91 -7.08 3.13
CA GLU A 206 9.58 -7.35 1.86
C GLU A 206 10.74 -6.37 1.63
N VAL A 207 10.58 -5.08 1.94
CA VAL A 207 11.68 -4.10 1.89
C VAL A 207 12.84 -4.52 2.78
N SER A 208 12.55 -4.94 4.02
CA SER A 208 13.56 -5.41 4.98
C SER A 208 14.28 -6.66 4.49
N ARG A 209 13.53 -7.63 3.96
CA ARG A 209 14.05 -8.86 3.35
C ARG A 209 14.95 -8.56 2.14
N LYS A 210 14.60 -7.57 1.31
CA LYS A 210 15.37 -7.15 0.13
C LYS A 210 16.65 -6.39 0.48
N LEU A 211 16.60 -5.54 1.51
CA LEU A 211 17.76 -4.79 1.99
C LEU A 211 18.66 -5.62 2.92
N ASN A 212 18.20 -6.80 3.36
CA ASN A 212 18.82 -7.65 4.38
C ASN A 212 19.00 -6.90 5.72
N ILE A 213 17.87 -6.47 6.27
CA ILE A 213 17.73 -5.81 7.58
C ILE A 213 16.55 -6.44 8.36
N ASN A 214 16.39 -6.08 9.64
CA ASN A 214 15.22 -6.47 10.42
C ASN A 214 13.99 -5.63 10.03
N SER A 215 12.80 -6.21 10.19
CA SER A 215 11.53 -5.48 10.11
C SER A 215 11.31 -4.55 11.30
N GLY A 216 10.54 -3.48 11.08
CA GLY A 216 10.16 -2.51 12.09
C GLY A 216 9.10 -3.01 13.08
N ASN A 217 8.87 -2.21 14.13
CA ASN A 217 7.76 -2.42 15.05
C ASN A 217 6.66 -1.37 14.80
N TYR A 218 5.42 -1.85 14.70
CA TYR A 218 4.24 -1.05 14.35
C TYR A 218 3.10 -1.16 15.38
N ASP A 219 3.38 -1.66 16.59
CA ASP A 219 2.40 -1.88 17.67
C ASP A 219 1.68 -0.60 18.10
N TYR A 220 2.32 0.55 17.87
CA TYR A 220 1.78 1.89 18.14
C TYR A 220 0.76 2.37 17.08
N LEU A 221 0.72 1.77 15.89
CA LEU A 221 -0.28 2.06 14.87
C LEU A 221 -1.60 1.34 15.20
N PHE A 222 -1.55 0.08 15.59
CA PHE A 222 -2.74 -0.69 15.95
C PHE A 222 -3.58 -0.04 17.07
N LYS A 223 -4.88 -0.33 17.04
CA LYS A 223 -5.79 0.08 18.11
C LYS A 223 -5.54 -0.78 19.34
N LYS A 224 -5.05 -0.16 20.43
CA LYS A 224 -4.71 -0.85 21.67
C LYS A 224 -5.96 -1.12 22.54
N THR A 225 -6.88 -1.94 22.04
CA THR A 225 -8.15 -2.31 22.69
C THR A 225 -7.95 -3.22 23.91
N GLY A 226 -7.50 -2.62 25.01
CA GLY A 226 -7.51 -3.32 26.30
C GLY A 226 -6.96 -2.50 27.46
N PHE A 227 -7.65 -2.58 28.59
CA PHE A 227 -7.18 -2.15 29.91
C PHE A 227 -5.77 -2.71 30.21
N PHE A 228 -5.49 -3.94 29.76
CA PHE A 228 -4.17 -4.58 29.85
C PHE A 228 -3.04 -3.84 29.10
N TYR A 229 -3.28 -3.23 27.93
CA TYR A 229 -2.20 -2.46 27.26
C TYR A 229 -1.89 -1.15 28.00
N GLN A 230 -2.90 -0.49 28.57
CA GLN A 230 -2.72 0.71 29.38
C GLN A 230 -1.97 0.41 30.68
N ILE A 231 -2.20 -0.78 31.27
CA ILE A 231 -1.41 -1.29 32.40
C ILE A 231 0.03 -1.57 31.98
N LEU A 232 0.25 -2.31 30.89
CA LEU A 232 1.61 -2.62 30.38
C LEU A 232 2.40 -1.35 30.03
N GLU A 233 1.75 -0.34 29.45
CA GLU A 233 2.36 0.95 29.13
C GLU A 233 2.72 1.74 30.39
N LYS A 234 1.87 1.74 31.43
CA LYS A 234 2.22 2.30 32.74
C LYS A 234 3.40 1.57 33.38
N ILE A 235 3.43 0.23 33.31
CA ILE A 235 4.53 -0.59 33.86
C ILE A 235 5.84 -0.29 33.12
N GLN A 236 5.83 -0.24 31.78
CA GLN A 236 7.01 0.10 30.98
C GLN A 236 7.54 1.51 31.30
N ASN A 237 6.65 2.50 31.45
CA ASN A 237 7.03 3.86 31.86
C ASN A 237 7.61 3.92 33.29
N ILE A 238 7.09 3.13 34.24
CA ILE A 238 7.64 3.01 35.60
C ILE A 238 9.04 2.38 35.56
N ILE A 239 9.22 1.27 34.83
CA ILE A 239 10.53 0.60 34.66
C ILE A 239 11.55 1.54 34.01
N PHE A 240 11.14 2.33 33.01
CA PHE A 240 12.02 3.31 32.37
C PHE A 240 12.47 4.41 33.34
N ARG A 241 11.55 4.98 34.14
CA ARG A 241 11.90 5.96 35.18
C ARG A 241 12.84 5.39 36.22
N LEU A 242 12.53 4.24 36.79
CA LEU A 242 13.40 3.56 37.78
C LEU A 242 14.81 3.28 37.23
N LYS A 243 14.94 2.99 35.92
CA LYS A 243 16.23 2.81 35.27
C LYS A 243 17.01 4.13 35.12
N GLN A 244 16.34 5.24 34.82
CA GLN A 244 16.95 6.58 34.80
C GLN A 244 17.34 7.06 36.22
N ASP A 245 16.50 6.82 37.22
CA ASP A 245 16.75 7.14 38.63
C ASP A 245 17.92 6.32 39.21
N PHE A 246 18.12 5.09 38.73
CA PHE A 246 19.27 4.26 39.09
C PHE A 246 20.57 4.76 38.43
N LEU A 247 20.52 5.06 37.13
CA LEU A 247 21.69 5.55 36.38
C LEU A 247 22.17 6.93 36.90
N SER A 248 21.24 7.84 37.20
CA SER A 248 21.58 9.19 37.72
C SER A 248 22.12 9.20 39.15
N ARG A 249 21.88 8.14 39.94
CA ARG A 249 22.49 7.98 41.28
C ARG A 249 23.93 7.47 41.21
N ASN A 250 24.21 6.59 40.25
CA ASN A 250 25.54 5.99 40.07
C ASN A 250 26.49 6.85 39.23
N SER A 251 26.06 8.05 38.78
CA SER A 251 26.89 9.01 38.06
C SER A 251 27.51 10.10 38.96
N PHE A 252 27.40 9.95 40.29
CA PHE A 252 27.95 10.86 41.30
C PHE A 252 28.83 10.12 42.34
N SER A 253 29.37 8.97 41.95
CA SER A 253 30.23 8.08 42.75
C SER A 253 31.42 7.60 41.93
#